data_AF-A0A523M403-F1
#
_entry.id   AF-A0A523M403-F1
#
_cell.length_a   1.000
_cell.length_b   1.000
_cell.length_c   1.000
_cell.angle_alpha   90.00
_cell.angle_beta   90.00
_cell.angle_gamma   90.00
#
_symmetry.space_group_name_H-M   'P 1'
#
loop_
_entity.id
_entity.type
_entity.pdbx_description
1 polymer ?
#
loop_
_entity_poly.entity_id
_entity_poly.type
_entity_poly.pdbx_seq_one_letter_code
_entity_poly.pdbx_strand_id
1 'polypeptide(L)'
;MLPTDLASFLWGFGVAAIVFILGAWATGFLGEWGKQSFQGVKDWLDPPVPDEILVDHGFGDTLPPGERAWVPKDKRHRRLTEGYSYYLDETHNAKCYREENTGTQYLMVKPGK
;
A
#
# COMPACT_ATOMS: atom_id res chain seq x y z
N MET A 1 -9.38 67.45 -13.89
CA MET A 1 -8.45 66.46 -14.45
C MET A 1 -8.58 65.20 -13.61
N LEU A 2 -9.44 64.26 -14.02
CA LEU A 2 -9.46 62.92 -13.42
C LEU A 2 -8.18 62.21 -13.88
N PRO A 3 -7.45 61.54 -12.97
CA PRO A 3 -6.12 61.07 -13.29
C PRO A 3 -6.22 59.94 -14.31
N THR A 4 -5.60 60.16 -15.46
CA THR A 4 -5.39 59.18 -16.54
C THR A 4 -4.67 57.92 -16.05
N ASP A 5 -4.21 57.89 -14.80
CA ASP A 5 -3.53 56.77 -14.14
C ASP A 5 -4.45 55.66 -13.62
N LEU A 6 -5.75 55.92 -13.40
CA LEU A 6 -6.63 54.92 -12.80
C LEU A 6 -6.82 53.69 -13.71
N ALA A 7 -6.88 53.92 -15.02
CA ALA A 7 -7.02 52.86 -16.01
C ALA A 7 -5.76 51.98 -16.05
N SER A 8 -4.57 52.59 -16.04
CA SER A 8 -3.29 51.87 -16.01
C SER A 8 -3.12 51.05 -14.74
N PHE A 9 -3.56 51.59 -13.59
CA PHE A 9 -3.52 50.92 -12.31
C PHE A 9 -4.47 49.71 -12.25
N LEU A 10 -5.69 49.85 -12.79
CA LEU A 10 -6.66 48.76 -12.88
C LEU A 10 -6.21 47.65 -13.85
N TRP A 11 -5.58 48.01 -14.97
CA TRP A 11 -4.99 47.04 -15.88
C TRP A 11 -3.82 46.28 -15.24
N GLY A 12 -2.94 46.97 -14.51
CA GLY A 12 -1.84 46.33 -13.77
C GLY A 12 -2.33 45.36 -12.71
N PHE A 13 -3.36 45.74 -11.95
CA PHE A 13 -3.98 44.86 -10.95
C PHE A 13 -4.69 43.66 -11.60
N GLY A 14 -5.37 43.87 -12.73
CA GLY A 14 -6.01 42.80 -13.50
C GLY A 14 -5.02 41.76 -14.00
N VAL A 15 -3.88 42.20 -14.56
CA VAL A 15 -2.83 41.28 -15.02
C VAL A 15 -2.18 40.52 -13.87
N ALA A 16 -1.88 41.20 -12.75
CA ALA A 16 -1.33 40.56 -11.56
C ALA A 16 -2.28 39.51 -10.96
N ALA A 17 -3.58 39.81 -10.91
CA ALA A 17 -4.60 38.86 -10.44
C ALA A 17 -4.70 37.63 -11.35
N ILE A 18 -4.64 37.80 -12.67
CA ILE A 18 -4.68 36.69 -13.64
C ILE A 18 -3.45 35.79 -13.49
N VAL A 19 -2.24 36.37 -13.37
CA VAL A 19 -1.01 35.60 -13.16
C VAL A 19 -1.05 34.84 -11.83
N PHE A 20 -1.58 35.46 -10.77
CA PHE A 20 -1.72 34.81 -9.47
C PHE A 20 -2.72 33.65 -9.51
N ILE A 21 -3.88 33.84 -10.15
CA ILE A 21 -4.90 32.79 -10.30
C ILE A 21 -4.39 31.63 -11.16
N LEU A 22 -3.73 31.92 -12.29
CA LEU A 22 -3.14 30.89 -13.15
C LEU A 22 -1.98 30.16 -12.48
N GLY A 23 -1.14 30.87 -11.73
CA GLY A 23 -0.04 30.28 -10.95
C GLY A 23 -0.54 29.38 -9.82
N ALA A 24 -1.59 29.81 -9.11
CA ALA A 24 -2.25 29.02 -8.07
C ALA A 24 -2.96 27.78 -8.64
N TRP A 25 -3.62 27.91 -9.80
CA TRP A 25 -4.25 26.78 -10.49
C TRP A 25 -3.23 25.77 -11.02
N ALA A 26 -2.14 26.24 -11.62
CA ALA A 26 -1.09 25.36 -12.13
C ALA A 26 -0.40 24.58 -11.00
N THR A 27 -0.08 25.24 -9.88
CA THR A 27 0.56 24.58 -8.73
C THR A 27 -0.35 23.61 -8.00
N GLY A 28 -1.66 23.89 -7.90
CA GLY A 28 -2.65 22.95 -7.37
C GLY A 28 -2.80 21.69 -8.22
N PHE A 29 -3.00 21.86 -9.54
CA PHE A 29 -3.17 20.74 -10.47
C PHE A 29 -1.93 19.85 -10.57
N LEU A 30 -0.73 20.43 -10.65
CA LEU A 30 0.53 19.65 -10.69
C LEU A 30 0.77 18.88 -9.39
N GLY A 31 0.39 19.46 -8.24
CA GLY A 31 0.52 18.81 -6.94
C GLY A 31 -0.40 17.60 -6.74
N GLU A 32 -1.64 17.67 -7.21
CA GLU A 32 -2.61 16.57 -7.07
C GLU A 32 -2.36 15.43 -8.05
N TRP A 33 -2.04 15.72 -9.31
CA TRP A 33 -1.73 14.70 -10.31
C TRP A 33 -0.44 13.94 -9.98
N GLY A 34 0.57 14.63 -9.43
CA GLY A 34 1.79 14.01 -8.94
C GLY A 34 1.54 13.06 -7.77
N LYS A 35 0.65 13.43 -6.83
CA LYS A 35 0.31 12.60 -5.66
C LYS A 35 -0.43 11.31 -6.05
N GLN A 36 -1.44 11.39 -6.93
CA GLN A 36 -2.17 10.20 -7.38
C GLN A 36 -1.29 9.24 -8.17
N SER A 37 -0.45 9.76 -9.05
CA SER A 37 0.48 8.93 -9.84
C SER A 37 1.51 8.24 -8.93
N PHE A 38 2.03 8.95 -7.93
CA PHE A 38 2.98 8.39 -6.98
C PHE A 38 2.34 7.34 -6.07
N GLN A 39 1.09 7.52 -5.64
CA GLN A 39 0.34 6.51 -4.90
C GLN A 39 0.09 5.26 -5.74
N GLY A 40 -0.35 5.39 -7.00
CA GLY A 40 -0.56 4.23 -7.87
C GLY A 40 0.73 3.44 -8.14
N VAL A 41 1.87 4.12 -8.31
CA VAL A 41 3.18 3.46 -8.46
C VAL A 41 3.63 2.82 -7.15
N LYS A 42 3.40 3.47 -6.01
CA LYS A 42 3.70 2.91 -4.69
C LYS A 42 2.86 1.67 -4.41
N ASP A 43 1.57 1.68 -4.70
CA ASP A 43 0.66 0.55 -4.48
C ASP A 43 0.98 -0.63 -5.42
N TRP A 44 1.54 -0.35 -6.61
CA TRP A 44 2.06 -1.39 -7.51
C TRP A 44 3.41 -1.96 -7.06
N LEU A 45 4.30 -1.13 -6.52
CA LEU A 45 5.61 -1.55 -6.02
C LEU A 45 5.53 -2.26 -4.66
N ASP A 46 4.54 -1.91 -3.84
CA ASP A 46 4.34 -2.41 -2.49
C ASP A 46 2.90 -2.96 -2.38
N PRO A 47 2.63 -4.14 -2.98
CA PRO A 47 1.30 -4.74 -2.91
C PRO A 47 0.90 -4.89 -1.44
N PRO A 48 -0.36 -4.59 -1.08
CA PRO A 48 -0.81 -4.61 0.30
C PRO A 48 -0.48 -5.97 0.89
N VAL A 49 0.40 -5.98 1.89
CA VAL A 49 0.79 -7.20 2.61
C VAL A 49 -0.52 -7.83 3.10
N PRO A 50 -0.88 -9.05 2.62
CA PRO A 50 -2.13 -9.66 3.05
C PRO A 50 -2.17 -9.68 4.57
N ASP A 51 -3.32 -9.27 5.12
CA ASP A 51 -3.51 -9.15 6.56
C ASP A 51 -3.06 -10.43 7.27
N GLU A 52 -2.43 -10.28 8.44
CA GLU A 52 -1.94 -11.40 9.23
C GLU A 52 -2.98 -11.71 10.31
N ILE A 53 -3.46 -12.97 10.37
CA ILE A 53 -4.40 -13.42 11.40
C ILE A 53 -3.71 -14.39 12.34
N LEU A 54 -3.80 -14.06 13.63
CA LEU A 54 -3.39 -14.96 14.70
C LEU A 54 -4.38 -16.12 14.78
N VAL A 55 -3.88 -17.34 14.60
CA VAL A 55 -4.67 -18.57 14.74
C VAL A 55 -4.25 -19.35 15.98
N ASP A 56 -5.22 -20.06 16.57
CA ASP A 56 -4.99 -20.91 17.74
C ASP A 56 -3.98 -22.03 17.44
N HIS A 57 -3.31 -22.50 18.49
CA HIS A 57 -2.29 -23.56 18.36
C HIS A 57 -2.79 -24.84 17.69
N GLY A 58 -4.07 -25.19 17.86
CA GLY A 58 -4.70 -26.36 17.25
C GLY A 58 -5.26 -26.16 15.84
N PHE A 59 -5.18 -24.95 15.25
CA PHE A 59 -5.77 -24.65 13.95
C PHE A 59 -5.23 -25.54 12.81
N GLY A 60 -3.96 -25.95 12.91
CA GLY A 60 -3.34 -26.84 11.92
C GLY A 60 -3.91 -28.26 11.92
N ASP A 61 -4.44 -28.73 13.05
CA ASP A 61 -4.90 -30.11 13.25
C ASP A 61 -6.31 -30.34 12.71
N THR A 62 -7.11 -29.27 12.60
CA THR A 62 -8.48 -29.30 12.06
C THR A 62 -8.54 -29.24 10.54
N LEU A 63 -7.43 -28.92 9.89
CA LEU A 63 -7.39 -28.75 8.44
C LEU A 63 -7.07 -30.09 7.75
N PRO A 64 -7.56 -30.34 6.51
CA PRO A 64 -7.38 -31.62 5.84
C PRO A 64 -5.88 -32.02 5.72
N PRO A 65 -5.53 -33.31 5.79
CA PRO A 65 -4.13 -33.73 5.66
C PRO A 65 -3.59 -33.29 4.29
N GLY A 66 -2.58 -32.42 4.29
CA GLY A 66 -1.95 -31.85 3.11
C GLY A 66 -0.51 -31.46 3.41
N GLU A 67 0.28 -31.12 2.38
CA GLU A 67 1.68 -30.70 2.51
C GLU A 67 1.82 -29.28 3.09
N ARG A 68 1.25 -29.05 4.28
CA ARG A 68 1.32 -27.81 5.05
C ARG A 68 2.33 -27.95 6.19
N ALA A 69 3.10 -26.90 6.47
CA ALA A 69 4.07 -26.90 7.55
C ALA A 69 4.11 -25.53 8.24
N TRP A 70 4.24 -25.55 9.57
CA TRP A 70 4.54 -24.37 10.35
C TRP A 70 6.00 -23.95 10.13
N VAL A 71 6.20 -22.76 9.59
CA VAL A 71 7.51 -22.22 9.24
C VAL A 71 7.82 -21.02 10.14
N PRO A 72 8.92 -21.08 10.92
CA PRO A 72 9.41 -19.95 11.70
C PRO A 72 9.65 -18.68 10.86
N LYS A 73 9.39 -17.50 11.44
CA LYS A 73 9.50 -16.19 10.78
C LYS A 73 10.88 -15.92 10.14
N ASP A 74 11.94 -16.48 10.70
CA ASP A 74 13.32 -16.40 10.18
C ASP A 74 13.53 -17.24 8.91
N LYS A 75 12.84 -18.38 8.79
CA LYS A 75 12.94 -19.28 7.63
C LYS A 75 11.94 -18.98 6.52
N ARG A 76 11.01 -18.05 6.74
CA ARG A 76 9.94 -17.73 5.78
C ARG A 76 10.46 -17.35 4.40
N HIS A 77 11.48 -16.50 4.35
CA HIS A 77 12.00 -15.98 3.08
C HIS A 77 12.61 -17.09 2.22
N ARG A 78 13.41 -17.96 2.84
CA ARG A 78 13.98 -19.14 2.20
C ARG A 78 12.89 -20.06 1.63
N ARG A 79 11.81 -20.30 2.39
CA ARG A 79 10.70 -21.15 1.94
C ARG A 79 9.93 -20.53 0.76
N LEU A 80 9.71 -19.22 0.77
CA LEU A 80 9.11 -18.53 -0.38
C LEU A 80 9.97 -18.69 -1.64
N THR A 81 11.29 -18.60 -1.53
CA THR A 81 12.21 -18.87 -2.67
C THR A 81 12.16 -20.32 -3.15
N GLU A 82 11.93 -21.27 -2.25
CA GLU A 82 11.74 -22.69 -2.56
C GLU A 82 10.37 -22.98 -3.22
N GLY A 83 9.52 -21.97 -3.39
CA GLY A 83 8.20 -22.07 -4.04
C GLY A 83 7.05 -22.35 -3.09
N TYR A 84 7.26 -22.29 -1.77
CA TYR A 84 6.18 -22.39 -0.80
C TYR A 84 5.31 -21.13 -0.86
N SER A 85 4.01 -21.29 -0.64
CA SER A 85 3.06 -20.19 -0.50
C SER A 85 2.53 -20.10 0.93
N TYR A 86 2.03 -18.93 1.32
CA TYR A 86 1.33 -18.79 2.59
C TYR A 86 -0.01 -19.52 2.51
N TYR A 87 -0.39 -20.19 3.60
CA TYR A 87 -1.77 -20.63 3.76
C TYR A 87 -2.62 -19.40 4.04
N LEU A 88 -3.62 -19.18 3.19
CA LEU A 88 -4.58 -18.10 3.34
C LEU A 88 -5.85 -18.68 3.95
N ASP A 89 -6.33 -18.03 5.02
CA ASP A 89 -7.62 -18.36 5.60
C ASP A 89 -8.73 -18.05 4.59
N GLU A 90 -9.69 -18.98 4.43
CA GLU A 90 -10.79 -18.82 3.44
C GLU A 90 -11.74 -17.68 3.82
N THR A 91 -11.85 -17.38 5.11
CA THR A 91 -12.81 -16.39 5.63
C THR A 91 -12.29 -14.96 5.44
N HIS A 92 -11.00 -14.74 5.70
CA HIS A 92 -10.42 -13.40 5.72
C HIS A 92 -9.38 -13.16 4.63
N ASN A 93 -9.03 -14.18 3.83
CA ASN A 93 -7.96 -14.12 2.83
C ASN A 93 -6.62 -13.63 3.41
N ALA A 94 -6.37 -13.99 4.67
CA ALA A 94 -5.29 -13.50 5.50
C ALA A 94 -4.26 -14.60 5.76
N LYS A 95 -3.00 -14.22 5.99
CA LYS A 95 -1.93 -15.17 6.31
C LYS A 95 -2.13 -15.69 7.73
N CYS A 96 -2.25 -17.01 7.87
CA CYS A 96 -2.32 -17.64 9.19
C CYS A 96 -0.94 -17.63 9.85
N TYR A 97 -0.85 -17.06 11.05
CA TYR A 97 0.32 -17.16 11.91
C TYR A 97 -0.06 -17.56 13.33
N ARG A 98 0.88 -18.17 14.05
CA ARG A 98 0.75 -18.48 15.47
C ARG A 98 1.95 -17.94 16.22
N GLU A 99 1.76 -17.57 17.47
CA GLU A 99 2.85 -17.20 18.37
C GLU A 99 3.21 -18.38 19.27
N GLU A 100 4.46 -18.80 19.26
CA GLU A 100 5.01 -19.77 20.22
C GLU A 100 6.01 -19.06 21.15
N ASN A 101 6.35 -19.70 22.27
CA ASN A 101 7.40 -19.23 23.18
C ASN A 101 8.76 -19.00 22.47
N THR A 102 8.99 -19.67 21.34
CA THR A 102 10.18 -19.54 20.50
C THR A 102 10.07 -18.49 19.40
N GLY A 103 8.90 -17.85 19.25
CA GLY A 103 8.64 -16.80 18.26
C GLY A 103 7.48 -17.11 17.32
N THR A 104 7.23 -16.19 16.38
CA THR A 104 6.13 -16.27 15.40
C THR A 104 6.40 -17.34 14.34
N GLN A 105 5.40 -18.16 14.05
CA GLN A 105 5.41 -19.16 12.98
C GLN A 105 4.26 -18.91 12.01
N TYR A 106 4.52 -19.04 10.71
CA TYR A 106 3.53 -18.89 9.65
C TYR A 106 3.16 -20.26 9.09
N LEU A 107 1.89 -20.45 8.75
CA LEU A 107 1.45 -21.66 8.07
C LEU A 107 1.76 -21.52 6.57
N MET A 108 2.59 -22.41 6.04
CA MET A 108 2.96 -22.42 4.62
C MET A 108 2.57 -23.73 3.95
N VAL A 109 2.22 -23.65 2.66
CA VAL A 109 1.85 -24.78 1.80
C VAL A 109 3.00 -25.04 0.83
N LYS A 110 3.37 -26.30 0.69
CA LYS A 110 4.39 -26.74 -0.28
C LYS A 110 3.80 -26.68 -1.70
N PRO A 111 4.57 -26.27 -2.72
CA PRO A 111 4.08 -26.31 -4.10
C PRO A 111 3.76 -27.75 -4.47
N GLY A 112 2.54 -27.98 -4.98
CA GLY A 112 2.12 -29.27 -5.51
C GLY A 112 3.08 -29.71 -6.62
N LYS A 113 3.46 -30.99 -6.61
CA LYS A 113 4.25 -31.60 -7.69
C LYS A 113 3.44 -31.72 -8.97
#